data_AF-H3ADI9-F1
#
_entry.id   AF-H3ADI9-F1
#
_cell.length_a   1.000
_cell.length_b   1.000
_cell.length_c   1.000
_cell.angle_alpha   90.00
_cell.angle_beta   90.00
_cell.angle_gamma   90.00
#
_symmetry.space_group_name_H-M   'P 1'
#
loop_
_entity.id
_entity.type
_entity.pdbx_description
1 polymer ?
#
loop_
_entity_poly.entity_id
_entity_poly.type
_entity_poly.pdbx_seq_one_letter_code
_entity_poly.pdbx_strand_id
1 'polypeptide(L)'
;MTCFLCQFFAGVCGALFVIFGIFGAFFLGLFVDRTKMFVEATKITFCLTALASIGFALVSQMRNQAVALAVACSLFGMFGFSIYPVCMELSVECVYPVGEATSAGLIFISGQIQGIIYIILFQSLAWPLSDVPFSTCQTDDAALDWSISALVMAGICSLGACCFVLFFHTDYKRLNVEEPENNVNNCEQPVQ
;
A
#
# COMPACT_ATOMS: atom_id res chain seq x y z
N MET A 1 19.89 -7.11 27.58
CA MET A 1 18.76 -6.17 27.83
C MET A 1 18.43 -5.33 26.60
N THR A 2 19.43 -4.80 25.89
CA THR A 2 19.27 -3.98 24.67
C THR A 2 18.58 -4.71 23.50
N CYS A 3 18.84 -6.01 23.32
CA CYS A 3 18.20 -6.83 22.27
C CYS A 3 16.67 -6.96 22.45
N PHE A 4 16.20 -7.19 23.69
CA PHE A 4 14.77 -7.26 24.01
C PHE A 4 14.05 -5.93 23.74
N LEU A 5 14.70 -4.80 24.05
CA LEU A 5 14.14 -3.47 23.80
C LEU A 5 13.98 -3.18 22.30
N CYS A 6 14.95 -3.64 21.48
CA CYS A 6 14.89 -3.50 20.02
C CYS A 6 13.76 -4.34 19.40
N GLN A 7 13.62 -5.61 19.82
CA GLN A 7 12.52 -6.47 19.39
C GLN A 7 11.15 -5.93 19.82
N PHE A 8 11.03 -5.45 21.06
CA PHE A 8 9.79 -4.86 21.56
C PHE A 8 9.42 -3.60 20.77
N PHE A 9 10.38 -2.70 20.53
CA PHE A 9 10.16 -1.50 19.74
C PHE A 9 9.74 -1.81 18.28
N ALA A 10 10.40 -2.77 17.63
CA ALA A 10 10.02 -3.22 16.30
C ALA A 10 8.59 -3.81 16.28
N GLY A 11 8.25 -4.63 17.28
CA GLY A 11 6.91 -5.17 17.46
C GLY A 11 5.85 -4.08 17.64
N VAL A 12 6.16 -3.04 18.43
CA VAL A 12 5.26 -1.89 18.62
C VAL A 12 5.09 -1.09 17.32
N CYS A 13 6.16 -0.82 16.54
CA CYS A 13 6.03 -0.15 15.23
C CYS A 13 5.12 -0.95 14.29
N GLY A 14 5.30 -2.27 14.24
CA GLY A 14 4.47 -3.17 13.44
C GLY A 14 3.00 -3.19 13.89
N ALA A 15 2.75 -3.26 15.19
CA ALA A 15 1.39 -3.20 15.73
C ALA A 15 0.70 -1.87 15.41
N LEU A 16 1.40 -0.74 15.59
CA LEU A 16 0.88 0.58 15.23
C LEU A 16 0.62 0.69 13.73
N PHE A 17 1.53 0.18 12.89
CA PHE A 17 1.37 0.13 11.44
C PHE A 17 0.05 -0.56 11.05
N VAL A 18 -0.24 -1.74 11.63
CA VAL A 18 -1.46 -2.49 11.33
C VAL A 18 -2.72 -1.78 11.86
N ILE A 19 -2.71 -1.31 13.10
CA ILE A 19 -3.88 -0.65 13.71
C ILE A 19 -4.25 0.60 12.91
N PHE A 20 -3.30 1.51 12.69
CA PHE A 20 -3.55 2.72 11.90
C PHE A 20 -3.87 2.39 10.43
N GLY A 21 -3.30 1.31 9.88
CA GLY A 21 -3.64 0.78 8.57
C GLY A 21 -5.11 0.39 8.42
N ILE A 22 -5.65 -0.36 9.40
CA ILE A 22 -7.07 -0.76 9.42
C ILE A 22 -7.97 0.47 9.53
N PHE A 23 -7.62 1.44 10.39
CA PHE A 23 -8.36 2.69 10.48
C PHE A 23 -8.36 3.44 9.15
N GLY A 24 -7.21 3.57 8.49
CA GLY A 24 -7.09 4.19 7.17
C GLY A 24 -8.00 3.51 6.13
N ALA A 25 -7.91 2.18 6.03
CA ALA A 25 -8.72 1.38 5.13
C ALA A 25 -10.22 1.54 5.34
N PHE A 26 -10.65 1.59 6.60
CA PHE A 26 -12.07 1.82 6.93
C PHE A 26 -12.55 3.21 6.48
N PHE A 27 -11.78 4.26 6.80
CA PHE A 27 -12.17 5.63 6.45
C PHE A 27 -12.17 5.88 4.95
N LEU A 28 -11.13 5.41 4.23
CA LEU A 28 -11.06 5.61 2.79
C LEU A 28 -12.09 4.75 2.04
N GLY A 29 -12.35 3.53 2.49
CA GLY A 29 -13.42 2.70 1.95
C GLY A 29 -14.76 3.43 2.02
N LEU A 30 -15.14 3.90 3.21
CA LEU A 30 -16.36 4.71 3.39
C LEU A 30 -16.37 6.00 2.57
N PHE A 31 -15.22 6.66 2.42
CA PHE A 31 -15.11 7.89 1.63
C PHE A 31 -15.34 7.62 0.13
N VAL A 32 -14.74 6.54 -0.38
CA VAL A 32 -14.88 6.15 -1.79
C VAL A 32 -16.29 5.66 -2.09
N ASP A 33 -16.89 4.89 -1.16
CA ASP A 33 -18.30 4.47 -1.26
C ASP A 33 -19.26 5.66 -1.42
N ARG A 34 -18.95 6.80 -0.78
CA ARG A 34 -19.79 8.01 -0.84
C ARG A 34 -19.51 8.88 -2.05
N THR A 35 -18.26 8.96 -2.48
CA THR A 35 -17.86 9.85 -3.59
C THR A 35 -18.05 9.22 -4.96
N LYS A 36 -18.09 7.88 -5.06
CA LYS A 36 -18.14 7.12 -6.33
C LYS A 36 -17.03 7.49 -7.32
N MET A 37 -15.95 8.11 -6.84
CA MET A 37 -14.79 8.51 -7.63
C MET A 37 -13.62 7.59 -7.33
N PHE A 38 -13.75 6.32 -7.69
CA PHE A 38 -12.78 5.26 -7.35
C PHE A 38 -11.39 5.51 -7.96
N VAL A 39 -11.31 5.95 -9.22
CA VAL A 39 -10.02 6.16 -9.91
C VAL A 39 -9.25 7.34 -9.28
N GLU A 40 -9.91 8.46 -9.06
CA GLU A 40 -9.27 9.66 -8.51
C GLU A 40 -8.82 9.45 -7.06
N ALA A 41 -9.66 8.78 -6.24
CA ALA A 41 -9.29 8.41 -4.89
C ALA A 41 -8.09 7.44 -4.86
N THR A 42 -8.06 6.47 -5.77
CA THR A 42 -6.93 5.53 -5.90
C THR A 42 -5.65 6.27 -6.23
N LYS A 43 -5.66 7.16 -7.24
CA LYS A 43 -4.50 7.97 -7.64
C LYS A 43 -3.95 8.80 -6.48
N ILE A 44 -4.83 9.52 -5.78
CA ILE A 44 -4.43 10.35 -4.62
C ILE A 44 -3.80 9.49 -3.53
N THR A 45 -4.42 8.37 -3.19
CA THR A 45 -3.93 7.47 -2.13
C THR A 45 -2.61 6.82 -2.50
N PHE A 46 -2.40 6.50 -3.78
CA PHE A 46 -1.15 5.96 -4.28
C PHE A 46 -0.02 6.99 -4.20
N CYS A 47 -0.28 8.25 -4.56
CA CYS A 47 0.65 9.36 -4.38
C CYS A 47 1.01 9.59 -2.90
N LEU A 48 0.01 9.62 -2.01
CA LEU A 48 0.22 9.77 -0.57
C LEU A 48 1.04 8.64 0.02
N THR A 49 0.79 7.40 -0.42
CA THR A 49 1.57 6.23 0.00
C THR A 49 3.02 6.29 -0.48
N ALA A 50 3.25 6.74 -1.72
CA ALA A 50 4.60 6.97 -2.22
C ALA A 50 5.35 8.01 -1.37
N LEU A 51 4.72 9.15 -1.09
CA LEU A 51 5.30 10.18 -0.21
C LEU A 51 5.57 9.66 1.21
N ALA A 52 4.64 8.88 1.79
CA ALA A 52 4.81 8.26 3.09
C ALA A 52 5.96 7.24 3.10
N SER A 53 6.13 6.48 2.01
CA SER A 53 7.24 5.51 1.88
C SER A 53 8.61 6.20 1.76
N ILE A 54 8.70 7.31 1.04
CA ILE A 54 9.90 8.15 0.98
C ILE A 54 10.20 8.72 2.38
N GLY A 55 9.17 9.27 3.05
CA GLY A 55 9.31 9.78 4.41
C GLY A 55 9.80 8.72 5.40
N PHE A 56 9.26 7.50 5.31
CA PHE A 56 9.71 6.36 6.10
C PHE A 56 11.17 5.99 5.80
N ALA A 57 11.58 5.91 4.53
CA ALA A 57 12.96 5.62 4.15
C ALA A 57 13.95 6.68 4.67
N LEU A 58 13.58 7.96 4.61
CA LEU A 58 14.39 9.06 5.15
C LEU A 58 14.51 9.01 6.67
N VAL A 59 13.39 8.81 7.37
CA VAL A 59 13.38 8.71 8.84
C VAL A 59 14.12 7.44 9.31
N SER A 60 14.09 6.37 8.53
CA SER A 60 14.85 5.14 8.80
C SER A 60 16.38 5.37 8.78
N GLN A 61 16.88 6.36 8.03
CA GLN A 61 18.30 6.73 8.04
C GLN A 61 18.69 7.59 9.26
N MET A 62 17.74 8.31 9.85
CA MET A 62 17.96 9.18 11.01
C MET A 62 18.00 8.34 12.30
N ARG A 63 19.21 7.88 12.66
CA ARG A 63 19.46 7.15 13.92
C ARG A 63 19.19 8.11 15.09
N ASN A 64 18.44 7.65 16.11
CA ASN A 64 18.10 8.34 17.38
C ASN A 64 16.69 9.00 17.49
N GLN A 65 15.78 8.79 16.53
CA GLN A 65 14.39 9.32 16.60
C GLN A 65 13.34 8.21 16.57
N ALA A 66 13.24 7.43 17.66
CA ALA A 66 12.28 6.32 17.77
C ALA A 66 10.82 6.75 17.58
N VAL A 67 10.45 7.93 18.08
CA VAL A 67 9.09 8.47 17.94
C VAL A 67 8.79 8.84 16.49
N ALA A 68 9.72 9.49 15.79
CA ALA A 68 9.54 9.85 14.39
C ALA A 68 9.37 8.61 13.50
N LEU A 69 10.14 7.56 13.77
CA LEU A 69 10.02 6.29 13.04
C LEU A 69 8.66 5.63 13.30
N ALA A 70 8.16 5.65 14.54
CA ALA A 70 6.83 5.13 14.87
C ALA A 70 5.72 5.90 14.14
N VAL A 71 5.81 7.23 14.08
CA VAL A 71 4.85 8.06 13.33
C VAL A 71 4.93 7.78 11.83
N ALA A 72 6.13 7.65 11.26
CA ALA A 72 6.31 7.32 9.85
C ALA A 72 5.78 5.91 9.52
N CYS A 73 6.04 4.91 10.38
CA CYS A 73 5.43 3.57 10.32
C CYS A 73 3.90 3.70 10.26
N SER A 74 3.29 4.41 11.20
CA SER A 74 1.83 4.56 11.28
C SER A 74 1.22 5.24 10.06
N LEU A 75 1.85 6.32 9.56
CA LEU A 75 1.38 7.02 8.37
C LEU A 75 1.51 6.14 7.12
N PHE A 76 2.64 5.46 6.94
CA PHE A 76 2.84 4.55 5.82
C PHE A 76 1.83 3.38 5.87
N GLY A 77 1.54 2.83 7.05
CA GLY A 77 0.51 1.81 7.24
C GLY A 77 -0.89 2.31 6.93
N MET A 78 -1.24 3.49 7.43
CA MET A 78 -2.54 4.13 7.21
C MET A 78 -2.84 4.28 5.71
N PHE A 79 -1.93 4.84 4.93
CA PHE A 79 -2.15 5.02 3.49
C PHE A 79 -1.99 3.72 2.70
N GLY A 80 -1.02 2.87 3.06
CA GLY A 80 -0.73 1.64 2.34
C GLY A 80 -1.87 0.61 2.43
N PHE A 81 -2.37 0.33 3.63
CA PHE A 81 -3.46 -0.64 3.82
C PHE A 81 -4.78 -0.14 3.22
N SER A 82 -4.91 1.17 3.15
CA SER A 82 -6.11 1.80 2.64
C SER A 82 -6.31 1.68 1.14
N ILE A 83 -5.24 1.43 0.38
CA ILE A 83 -5.31 1.16 -1.06
C ILE A 83 -6.03 -0.17 -1.33
N TYR A 84 -5.88 -1.15 -0.45
CA TYR A 84 -6.37 -2.51 -0.66
C TYR A 84 -7.90 -2.58 -0.91
N PRO A 85 -8.79 -2.07 -0.03
CA PRO A 85 -10.23 -2.12 -0.28
C PRO A 85 -10.63 -1.32 -1.52
N VAL A 86 -10.04 -0.15 -1.74
CA VAL A 86 -10.35 0.70 -2.90
C VAL A 86 -10.00 0.01 -4.23
N CYS A 87 -8.84 -0.65 -4.29
CA CYS A 87 -8.45 -1.42 -5.47
C CYS A 87 -9.37 -2.62 -5.71
N MET A 88 -9.87 -3.27 -4.66
CA MET A 88 -10.81 -4.39 -4.79
C MET A 88 -12.13 -3.92 -5.41
N GLU A 89 -12.70 -2.82 -4.90
CA GLU A 89 -13.91 -2.20 -5.46
C GLU A 89 -13.69 -1.75 -6.92
N LEU A 90 -12.59 -1.04 -7.21
CA LEU A 90 -12.27 -0.62 -8.58
C LEU A 90 -12.11 -1.82 -9.53
N SER A 91 -11.52 -2.92 -9.06
CA SER A 91 -11.29 -4.09 -9.90
C SER A 91 -12.57 -4.83 -10.26
N VAL A 92 -13.58 -4.85 -9.38
CA VAL A 92 -14.89 -5.44 -9.74
C VAL A 92 -15.65 -4.56 -10.73
N GLU A 93 -15.50 -3.23 -10.63
CA GLU A 93 -16.12 -2.29 -11.58
C GLU A 93 -15.52 -2.37 -12.99
N CYS A 94 -14.20 -2.52 -13.11
CA CYS A 94 -13.53 -2.55 -14.41
C CYS A 94 -13.69 -3.89 -15.15
N VAL A 95 -13.91 -4.99 -14.42
CA VAL A 95 -13.89 -6.37 -14.97
C VAL A 95 -15.32 -6.92 -15.20
N TYR A 96 -16.36 -6.08 -15.08
CA TYR A 96 -17.73 -6.48 -15.39
C TYR A 96 -17.87 -7.06 -16.82
N PRO A 97 -18.56 -8.22 -17.03
CA PRO A 97 -19.44 -8.96 -16.11
C PRO A 97 -18.81 -10.20 -15.44
N VAL A 98 -17.50 -10.22 -15.17
CA VAL A 98 -16.86 -11.36 -14.49
C VAL A 98 -17.23 -11.40 -13.01
N GLY A 99 -17.36 -12.61 -12.45
CA GLY A 99 -17.66 -12.80 -11.03
C GLY A 99 -16.62 -12.19 -10.10
N GLU A 100 -17.08 -11.52 -9.04
CA GLU A 100 -16.24 -10.82 -8.05
C GLU A 100 -15.14 -11.71 -7.45
N ALA A 101 -15.50 -12.97 -7.14
CA ALA A 101 -14.56 -13.95 -6.59
C ALA A 101 -13.39 -14.26 -7.53
N THR A 102 -13.62 -14.24 -8.85
CA THR A 102 -12.56 -14.50 -9.84
C THR A 102 -11.61 -13.30 -9.95
N SER A 103 -12.15 -12.08 -9.97
CA SER A 103 -11.34 -10.84 -10.03
C SER A 103 -10.44 -10.71 -8.79
N ALA A 104 -11.03 -10.87 -7.60
CA ALA A 104 -10.30 -10.91 -6.34
C ALA A 104 -9.20 -11.99 -6.36
N GLY A 105 -9.53 -13.22 -6.79
CA GLY A 105 -8.57 -14.31 -6.88
C GLY A 105 -7.37 -13.99 -7.77
N LEU A 106 -7.57 -13.35 -8.92
CA LEU A 106 -6.49 -12.93 -9.82
C LEU A 106 -5.58 -11.87 -9.18
N ILE A 107 -6.15 -10.91 -8.45
CA ILE A 107 -5.39 -9.88 -7.71
C ILE A 107 -4.49 -10.53 -6.66
N PHE A 108 -5.02 -11.48 -5.89
CA PHE A 108 -4.25 -12.19 -4.88
C PHE A 108 -3.12 -13.02 -5.50
N ILE A 109 -3.38 -13.77 -6.57
CA ILE A 109 -2.36 -14.57 -7.24
C ILE A 109 -1.24 -13.65 -7.79
N SER A 110 -1.62 -12.54 -8.42
CA SER A 110 -0.66 -11.54 -8.89
C SER A 110 0.17 -10.96 -7.74
N GLY A 111 -0.47 -10.62 -6.63
CA GLY A 111 0.21 -10.12 -5.42
C GLY A 111 1.22 -11.12 -4.85
N GLN A 112 0.90 -12.41 -4.82
CA GLN A 112 1.82 -13.44 -4.34
C GLN A 112 3.03 -13.61 -5.27
N ILE A 113 2.83 -13.60 -6.59
CA ILE A 113 3.93 -13.63 -7.56
C ILE A 113 4.85 -12.42 -7.37
N GLN A 114 4.27 -11.22 -7.26
CA GLN A 114 5.02 -9.99 -7.01
C GLN A 114 5.78 -10.05 -5.67
N GLY A 115 5.16 -10.61 -4.63
CA GLY A 115 5.77 -10.81 -3.32
C GLY A 115 7.01 -11.70 -3.37
N ILE A 116 6.95 -12.83 -4.09
CA ILE A 116 8.11 -13.72 -4.29
C ILE A 116 9.25 -12.96 -4.99
N ILE A 117 8.93 -12.20 -6.04
CA ILE A 117 9.92 -11.40 -6.79
C ILE A 117 10.58 -10.36 -5.86
N TYR A 118 9.79 -9.63 -5.06
CA TYR A 118 10.32 -8.63 -4.13
C TYR A 118 11.18 -9.25 -3.01
N ILE A 119 10.79 -10.40 -2.48
CA ILE A 119 11.60 -11.12 -1.48
C ILE A 119 12.97 -11.46 -2.07
N ILE A 120 13.03 -12.06 -3.27
CA ILE A 120 14.30 -12.42 -3.92
C ILE A 120 15.11 -11.17 -4.22
N LEU A 121 14.49 -10.11 -4.74
CA LEU A 121 15.15 -8.85 -5.03
C LEU A 121 15.78 -8.23 -3.78
N PHE A 122 15.00 -8.08 -2.70
CA PHE A 122 15.50 -7.50 -1.46
C PHE A 122 16.56 -8.36 -0.79
N GLN A 123 16.44 -9.69 -0.85
CA GLN A 123 17.50 -10.58 -0.37
C GLN A 123 18.78 -10.48 -1.21
N SER A 124 18.68 -10.30 -2.53
CA SER A 124 19.85 -10.12 -3.40
C SER A 124 20.55 -8.77 -3.18
N LEU A 125 19.79 -7.75 -2.80
CA LEU A 125 20.30 -6.41 -2.48
C LEU A 125 20.83 -6.30 -1.05
N ALA A 126 20.37 -7.17 -0.16
CA ALA A 126 20.81 -7.18 1.22
C ALA A 126 22.25 -7.72 1.26
N TRP A 127 23.20 -6.77 1.33
CA TRP A 127 24.61 -7.09 1.38
C TRP A 127 25.00 -7.53 2.81
N PRO A 128 25.75 -8.63 2.99
CA PRO A 128 26.26 -9.00 4.29
C PRO A 128 27.27 -7.96 4.75
N LEU A 129 26.94 -7.22 5.81
CA LEU A 129 27.88 -6.27 6.41
C LEU A 129 28.91 -7.07 7.21
N SER A 130 30.11 -7.26 6.64
CA SER A 130 31.27 -7.70 7.39
C SER A 130 31.70 -6.56 8.32
N ASP A 131 31.71 -6.85 9.61
CA ASP A 131 32.34 -6.08 10.68
C ASP A 131 31.74 -4.72 11.06
N VAL A 132 30.68 -4.75 11.87
CA VAL A 132 30.36 -3.64 12.79
C VAL A 132 30.36 -4.15 14.25
N PRO A 133 31.17 -3.56 15.16
CA PRO A 133 31.34 -4.03 16.55
C PRO A 133 30.15 -3.71 17.48
N PHE A 134 28.97 -3.38 16.93
CA PHE A 134 27.80 -2.92 17.68
C PHE A 134 26.50 -3.65 17.30
N SER A 135 26.57 -4.85 16.72
CA SER A 135 25.37 -5.66 16.49
C SER A 135 24.95 -6.36 17.79
N THR A 136 23.96 -5.81 18.50
CA THR A 136 23.63 -6.19 19.89
C THR A 136 22.78 -7.48 20.00
N CYS A 137 22.61 -8.22 18.90
CA CYS A 137 22.02 -9.57 18.87
C CYS A 137 22.86 -10.41 17.88
N GLN A 138 23.96 -11.00 18.35
CA GLN A 138 24.78 -11.89 17.54
C GLN A 138 24.15 -13.29 17.56
N THR A 139 23.35 -13.59 16.55
CA THR A 139 23.26 -14.96 16.02
C THR A 139 24.36 -15.05 14.95
N ASP A 140 24.97 -16.21 14.71
CA ASP A 140 26.11 -16.43 13.79
C ASP A 140 25.89 -16.01 12.31
N ASP A 141 24.82 -15.30 12.00
CA ASP A 141 24.50 -14.73 10.70
C ASP A 141 24.89 -13.25 10.64
N ALA A 142 25.68 -12.88 9.63
CA ALA A 142 26.14 -11.51 9.40
C ALA A 142 24.97 -10.51 9.47
N ALA A 143 25.11 -9.43 10.22
CA ALA A 143 24.09 -8.38 10.31
C ALA A 143 23.90 -7.74 8.92
N LEU A 144 22.77 -7.99 8.26
CA LEU A 144 22.47 -7.36 6.97
C LEU A 144 22.05 -5.90 7.16
N ASP A 145 22.57 -5.01 6.30
CA ASP A 145 22.17 -3.61 6.29
C ASP A 145 20.93 -3.41 5.40
N TRP A 146 19.80 -3.11 6.02
CA TRP A 146 18.49 -2.97 5.34
C TRP A 146 18.22 -1.55 4.84
N SER A 147 19.15 -0.61 5.04
CA SER A 147 18.98 0.78 4.63
C SER A 147 18.84 0.95 3.11
N ILE A 148 19.66 0.19 2.36
CA ILE A 148 19.61 0.18 0.90
C ILE A 148 18.28 -0.43 0.43
N SER A 149 17.84 -1.53 1.06
CA SER A 149 16.56 -2.17 0.74
C SER A 149 15.36 -1.25 1.00
N ALA A 150 15.38 -0.45 2.07
CA ALA A 150 14.33 0.52 2.35
C ALA A 150 14.27 1.66 1.31
N LEU A 151 15.42 2.15 0.86
CA LEU A 151 15.51 3.14 -0.22
C LEU A 151 15.01 2.57 -1.55
N VAL A 152 15.40 1.34 -1.88
CA VAL A 152 14.97 0.68 -3.12
C VAL A 152 13.48 0.38 -3.08
N MET A 153 12.92 -0.02 -1.93
CA MET A 153 11.48 -0.16 -1.76
C MET A 153 10.74 1.16 -2.00
N ALA A 154 11.21 2.27 -1.40
CA ALA A 154 10.61 3.58 -1.64
C ALA A 154 10.72 4.01 -3.11
N GLY A 155 11.84 3.70 -3.78
CA GLY A 155 12.05 3.95 -5.20
C GLY A 155 11.08 3.16 -6.09
N ILE A 156 10.93 1.86 -5.85
CA ILE A 156 10.00 0.99 -6.58
C ILE A 156 8.56 1.42 -6.34
N CYS A 157 8.17 1.72 -5.09
CA CYS A 157 6.83 2.23 -4.77
C CYS A 157 6.54 3.55 -5.48
N SER A 158 7.51 4.46 -5.52
CA SER A 158 7.37 5.76 -6.19
C SER A 158 7.31 5.63 -7.71
N LEU A 159 8.13 4.77 -8.30
CA LEU A 159 8.11 4.49 -9.74
C LEU A 159 6.79 3.80 -10.12
N GLY A 160 6.36 2.81 -9.36
CA GLY A 160 5.07 2.13 -9.53
C GLY A 160 3.90 3.11 -9.43
N ALA A 161 3.95 4.04 -8.46
CA ALA A 161 2.97 5.11 -8.32
C ALA A 161 2.94 6.02 -9.54
N CYS A 162 4.09 6.48 -10.00
CA CYS A 162 4.19 7.35 -11.17
C CYS A 162 3.69 6.64 -12.42
N CYS A 163 4.11 5.39 -12.66
CA CYS A 163 3.64 4.59 -13.78
C CYS A 163 2.13 4.40 -13.71
N PHE A 164 1.57 4.06 -12.55
CA PHE A 164 0.13 3.89 -12.37
C PHE A 164 -0.62 5.20 -12.62
N VAL A 165 -0.20 6.32 -12.04
CA VAL A 165 -0.87 7.61 -12.24
C VAL A 165 -0.82 8.07 -13.70
N LEU A 166 0.28 7.82 -14.41
CA LEU A 166 0.46 8.25 -15.80
C LEU A 166 -0.24 7.33 -16.81
N PHE A 167 -0.13 6.01 -16.64
CA PHE A 167 -0.64 5.04 -17.61
C PHE A 167 -2.09 4.59 -17.33
N PHE A 168 -2.55 4.67 -16.08
CA PHE A 168 -3.86 4.14 -15.70
C PHE A 168 -4.97 5.16 -15.94
N HIS A 169 -5.40 5.25 -17.21
CA HIS A 169 -6.68 5.80 -17.61
C HIS A 169 -7.64 4.63 -17.83
N THR A 170 -8.56 4.42 -16.89
CA THR A 170 -9.56 3.37 -17.00
C THR A 170 -10.94 3.97 -17.14
N ASP A 171 -11.68 3.55 -18.16
CA ASP A 171 -13.08 3.89 -18.36
C ASP A 171 -13.98 3.08 -17.43
N TYR A 172 -14.93 3.74 -16.76
CA TYR A 172 -15.87 3.12 -15.83
C TYR A 172 -16.93 2.30 -16.58
N LYS A 173 -16.70 0.99 -16.76
CA LYS A 173 -17.66 0.13 -17.49
C LYS A 173 -19.00 -0.06 -16.77
N ARG A 174 -19.03 -0.16 -15.43
CA ARG A 174 -20.27 -0.39 -14.67
C ARG A 174 -21.13 0.87 -14.53
N LEU A 175 -20.53 2.01 -14.18
CA LEU A 175 -21.24 3.30 -14.07
C LEU A 175 -21.93 3.67 -15.41
N ASN A 176 -21.23 3.43 -16.53
CA ASN A 176 -21.76 3.69 -17.87
C ASN A 176 -22.89 2.74 -18.29
N VAL A 177 -23.06 1.60 -17.62
CA VAL A 177 -24.18 0.66 -17.84
C VAL A 177 -25.38 1.03 -16.95
N GLU A 178 -25.15 1.63 -15.79
CA GLU A 178 -26.21 2.13 -14.88
C GLU A 178 -26.76 3.51 -15.31
N GLU A 179 -25.99 4.33 -16.05
CA GLU A 179 -26.44 5.61 -16.64
C GLU A 179 -27.59 5.51 -17.66
N PRO A 180 -27.61 4.57 -18.64
CA PRO A 180 -28.70 4.47 -19.60
C PRO A 180 -30.02 4.04 -18.96
N GLU A 181 -30.01 3.25 -17.88
CA GLU A 181 -31.24 2.84 -17.20
C GLU A 181 -31.89 4.03 -16.45
N ASN A 182 -31.10 4.92 -15.83
CA ASN A 182 -31.64 6.15 -15.23
C ASN A 182 -32.15 7.15 -16.27
N ASN A 183 -31.54 7.25 -17.46
CA ASN A 183 -32.06 8.09 -18.53
C ASN A 183 -33.33 7.53 -19.19
N VAL A 184 -33.47 6.20 -19.29
CA VAL A 184 -34.70 5.54 -19.76
C VAL A 184 -35.81 5.68 -18.71
N ASN A 185 -35.52 5.46 -17.43
CA ASN A 185 -36.48 5.66 -16.34
C ASN A 185 -36.92 7.13 -16.20
N ASN A 186 -36.05 8.10 -16.49
CA ASN A 186 -36.41 9.52 -16.54
C ASN A 186 -37.24 9.90 -17.78
N CYS A 187 -37.16 9.15 -18.88
CA CYS A 187 -38.08 9.29 -20.02
C CYS A 187 -39.44 8.61 -19.76
N GLU A 188 -39.50 7.65 -18.84
CA GLU A 188 -40.72 6.89 -18.51
C GLU A 188 -41.53 7.46 -17.34
N GLN A 189 -41.06 8.52 -16.65
CA GLN A 189 -41.88 9.26 -15.69
C GLN A 189 -42.70 10.36 -16.39
N PRO A 190 -44.02 10.18 -16.61
CA PRO A 190 -44.86 11.26 -17.12
C PRO A 190 -44.89 12.41 -16.11
N VAL A 191 -44.65 13.61 -16.64
CA VAL A 191 -44.99 14.90 -16.04
C VAL A 191 -46.42 14.82 -15.51
N GLN A 192 -46.59 14.92 -14.18
CA GLN A 192 -47.87 15.21 -13.54
C GLN A 192 -48.29 16.64 -13.88
#